data_AF-A0A1V5CQ35-F1
#
_entry.id   AF-A0A1V5CQ35-F1
#
_cell.length_a   1.000
_cell.length_b   1.000
_cell.length_c   1.000
_cell.angle_alpha   90.00
_cell.angle_beta   90.00
_cell.angle_gamma   90.00
#
_symmetry.space_group_name_H-M   'P 1'
#
loop_
_entity.id
_entity.type
_entity.pdbx_description
1 polymer ?
#
loop_
_entity_poly.entity_id
_entity_poly.type
_entity_poly.pdbx_seq_one_letter_code
_entity_poly.pdbx_strand_id
1 'polypeptide(L)'
;MAQGAERRSEKRFDIGSINLPFLGTREEDHSCFQYMVIDISRGGIKFVIPNWVVNREKIKRDDVINFHLPLHIKDNYYNQSVILWTKWDEELQGEVCGARLSNIEKPQYPAFISIEPSSMSVNLDYFNTDGNLLCSVIKDAAFLKRGVDIYLEHLIAYFSRISGYPQEEYPQLRESLLVDIHNKVKEHCAKLEELYAKVKEKNVPQSEVAKYIDLEELRSIIESEIYIEIFRIAFSNESVMSYINAIKNLEKRLYSNYNTVVLLYIHSL
;
A
#
# COMPACT_ATOMS: atom_id res chain seq x y z
N MET A 1 -3.30 44.76 -1.19
CA MET A 1 -1.84 44.63 -1.23
C MET A 1 -1.39 43.76 -0.07
N ALA A 2 -0.99 42.53 -0.38
CA ALA A 2 -0.03 41.72 0.36
C ALA A 2 0.29 40.55 -0.57
N GLN A 3 1.26 40.77 -1.47
CA GLN A 3 1.86 39.73 -2.29
C GLN A 3 2.60 38.78 -1.33
N GLY A 4 1.99 37.63 -1.02
CA GLY A 4 2.70 36.49 -0.46
C GLY A 4 3.60 35.94 -1.56
N ALA A 5 4.86 36.37 -1.57
CA ALA A 5 5.88 35.91 -2.51
C ALA A 5 5.87 34.38 -2.59
N GLU A 6 5.58 33.88 -3.79
CA GLU A 6 5.54 32.47 -4.12
C GLU A 6 6.98 31.92 -4.05
N ARG A 7 7.40 31.47 -2.85
CA ARG A 7 8.69 30.81 -2.61
C ARG A 7 8.65 29.37 -3.15
N ARG A 8 8.43 29.20 -4.45
CA ARG A 8 8.33 27.86 -5.05
C ARG A 8 9.25 27.75 -6.26
N SER A 9 10.07 26.70 -6.28
CA SER A 9 11.19 26.52 -7.21
C SER A 9 10.88 25.63 -8.41
N GLU A 10 9.76 24.91 -8.46
CA GLU A 10 9.52 23.90 -9.50
C GLU A 10 8.06 23.85 -10.03
N LYS A 11 7.94 23.55 -11.33
CA LYS A 11 6.68 23.41 -12.07
C LYS A 11 6.01 22.07 -11.73
N ARG A 12 4.70 22.09 -11.48
CA ARG A 12 3.87 20.92 -11.15
C ARG A 12 3.10 20.44 -12.37
N PHE A 13 2.94 19.14 -12.51
CA PHE A 13 2.11 18.52 -13.54
C PHE A 13 0.79 18.06 -12.91
N ASP A 14 -0.32 18.52 -13.45
CA ASP A 14 -1.67 18.17 -13.01
C ASP A 14 -2.01 16.76 -13.49
N ILE A 15 -2.40 15.87 -12.57
CA ILE A 15 -2.83 14.51 -12.88
C ILE A 15 -4.35 14.55 -13.04
N GLY A 16 -4.80 15.16 -14.14
CA GLY A 16 -6.23 15.28 -14.45
C GLY A 16 -6.94 13.96 -14.79
N SER A 17 -6.30 12.79 -14.68
CA SER A 17 -6.82 11.52 -15.21
C SER A 17 -6.67 10.28 -14.31
N ILE A 18 -6.07 10.38 -13.12
CA ILE A 18 -5.93 9.23 -12.19
C ILE A 18 -6.78 9.46 -10.94
N ASN A 19 -8.07 9.11 -11.02
CA ASN A 19 -9.01 9.18 -9.90
C ASN A 19 -9.10 7.86 -9.10
N LEU A 20 -8.11 6.98 -9.23
CA LEU A 20 -8.10 5.68 -8.52
C LEU A 20 -7.19 5.74 -7.29
N PRO A 21 -7.65 5.24 -6.14
CA PRO A 21 -6.87 5.26 -4.91
C PRO A 21 -5.72 4.25 -4.97
N PHE A 22 -4.54 4.70 -4.55
CA PHE A 22 -3.39 3.85 -4.23
C PHE A 22 -3.34 3.59 -2.72
N LEU A 23 -2.62 2.55 -2.30
CA LEU A 23 -2.34 2.25 -0.89
C LEU A 23 -0.97 2.75 -0.47
N GLY A 24 -0.93 3.49 0.63
CA GLY A 24 0.28 3.98 1.28
C GLY A 24 0.34 3.51 2.73
N THR A 25 1.52 3.57 3.34
CA THR A 25 1.70 3.29 4.76
C THR A 25 2.50 4.36 5.47
N ARG A 26 2.13 4.69 6.70
CA ARG A 26 3.00 5.42 7.63
C ARG A 26 4.06 4.47 8.20
N GLU A 27 5.32 4.90 8.22
CA GLU A 27 6.44 4.04 8.62
C GLU A 27 6.53 3.81 10.15
N GLU A 28 6.01 4.72 10.97
CA GLU A 28 6.09 4.64 12.45
C GLU A 28 5.31 3.44 13.02
N ASP A 29 4.13 3.20 12.47
CA ASP A 29 3.10 2.31 12.97
C ASP A 29 2.47 1.43 11.87
N HIS A 30 3.01 1.43 10.65
CA HIS A 30 2.55 0.59 9.54
C HIS A 30 1.06 0.75 9.22
N SER A 31 0.52 1.89 9.60
CA SER A 31 -0.84 2.32 9.39
C SER A 31 -1.08 2.54 7.90
N CYS A 32 -2.08 1.85 7.34
CA CYS A 32 -2.34 1.80 5.91
C CYS A 32 -3.49 2.75 5.56
N PHE A 33 -3.30 3.55 4.51
CA PHE A 33 -4.28 4.51 4.05
C PHE A 33 -4.36 4.55 2.52
N GLN A 34 -5.50 5.00 2.01
CA GLN A 34 -5.68 5.25 0.59
C GLN A 34 -5.36 6.70 0.26
N TYR A 35 -4.72 6.93 -0.89
CA TYR A 35 -4.42 8.27 -1.38
C TYR A 35 -4.60 8.39 -2.89
N MET A 36 -4.84 9.61 -3.36
CA MET A 36 -4.84 9.95 -4.79
C MET A 36 -3.75 10.97 -5.05
N VAL A 37 -3.00 10.78 -6.14
CA VAL A 37 -1.93 11.71 -6.52
C VAL A 37 -2.55 12.89 -7.27
N ILE A 38 -2.26 14.11 -6.81
CA ILE A 38 -2.73 15.36 -7.45
C ILE A 38 -1.68 15.87 -8.42
N ASP A 39 -0.46 16.05 -7.93
CA ASP A 39 0.66 16.55 -8.73
C ASP A 39 1.97 15.92 -8.28
N ILE A 40 2.91 15.76 -9.21
CA ILE A 40 4.28 15.35 -8.89
C ILE A 40 5.27 16.32 -9.55
N SER A 41 6.38 16.56 -8.86
CA SER A 41 7.50 17.40 -9.26
C SER A 41 8.82 16.65 -9.01
N ARG A 42 9.96 17.23 -9.38
CA ARG A 42 11.26 16.55 -9.20
C ARG A 42 11.63 16.39 -7.73
N GLY A 43 11.21 17.34 -6.88
CA GLY A 43 11.50 17.32 -5.44
C GLY A 43 10.39 16.79 -4.54
N GLY A 44 9.17 16.57 -5.05
CA GLY A 44 8.03 16.27 -4.18
C GLY A 44 6.77 15.86 -4.89
N ILE A 45 5.87 15.29 -4.10
CA ILE A 45 4.56 14.79 -4.50
C ILE A 45 3.49 15.50 -3.67
N LYS A 46 2.40 15.90 -4.33
CA LYS A 46 1.17 16.35 -3.70
C LYS A 46 0.11 15.27 -3.89
N PHE A 47 -0.51 14.86 -2.80
CA PHE A 47 -1.56 13.86 -2.81
C PHE A 47 -2.69 14.28 -1.87
N VAL A 48 -3.85 13.65 -2.02
CA VAL A 48 -5.01 13.81 -1.13
C VAL A 48 -5.38 12.48 -0.50
N ILE A 49 -5.77 12.55 0.76
CA ILE A 49 -6.43 11.46 1.49
C ILE A 49 -7.92 11.81 1.54
N PRO A 50 -8.78 11.11 0.76
CA PRO A 50 -10.20 11.45 0.69
C PRO A 50 -10.92 11.23 2.01
N ASN A 51 -11.92 12.07 2.32
CA ASN A 51 -12.67 12.04 3.57
C ASN A 51 -13.36 10.70 3.88
N TRP A 52 -13.72 9.92 2.85
CA TRP A 52 -14.31 8.59 3.01
C TRP A 52 -13.32 7.55 3.58
N VAL A 53 -12.01 7.85 3.56
CA VAL A 53 -10.93 7.06 4.20
C VAL A 53 -10.39 7.73 5.48
N VAL A 54 -10.57 9.04 5.64
CA VAL A 54 -10.02 9.88 6.73
C VAL A 54 -10.42 9.44 8.15
N ASN A 55 -11.40 8.55 8.32
CA ASN A 55 -11.94 8.22 9.63
C ASN A 55 -11.05 7.37 10.57
N ARG A 56 -9.79 7.08 10.25
CA ARG A 56 -8.92 6.28 11.14
C ARG A 56 -7.52 6.83 11.41
N GLU A 57 -6.92 7.61 10.51
CA GLU A 57 -5.49 7.95 10.63
C GLU A 57 -5.22 9.39 10.17
N LYS A 58 -4.63 10.21 11.06
CA LYS A 58 -4.21 11.58 10.72
C LYS A 58 -2.74 11.57 10.34
N ILE A 59 -2.43 12.04 9.14
CA ILE A 59 -1.06 12.25 8.68
C ILE A 59 -0.58 13.60 9.21
N LYS A 60 0.61 13.63 9.80
CA LYS A 60 1.19 14.83 10.39
C LYS A 60 2.42 15.26 9.63
N ARG A 61 2.79 16.52 9.85
CA ARG A 61 4.09 17.04 9.40
C ARG A 61 5.21 16.20 10.00
N ASP A 62 6.24 15.97 9.20
CA ASP A 62 7.42 15.16 9.50
C ASP A 62 7.18 13.63 9.57
N ASP A 63 5.93 13.16 9.37
CA ASP A 63 5.66 11.73 9.17
C ASP A 63 6.41 11.22 7.94
N VAL A 64 6.96 10.00 8.05
CA VAL A 64 7.55 9.27 6.92
C VAL A 64 6.51 8.32 6.36
N ILE A 65 6.25 8.45 5.08
CA ILE A 65 5.28 7.65 4.34
C ILE A 65 6.00 6.83 3.29
N ASN A 66 5.52 5.61 3.08
CA ASN A 66 5.81 4.81 1.90
C ASN A 66 4.57 4.75 1.02
N PHE A 67 4.72 5.20 -0.22
CA PHE A 67 3.66 5.22 -1.21
C PHE A 67 3.45 3.86 -1.88
N HIS A 68 4.39 2.93 -1.72
CA HIS A 68 4.40 1.63 -2.42
C HIS A 68 4.16 1.77 -3.94
N LEU A 69 4.55 2.91 -4.49
CA LEU A 69 4.34 3.31 -5.86
C LEU A 69 5.67 3.86 -6.37
N PRO A 70 6.36 3.14 -7.26
CA PRO A 70 7.64 3.60 -7.77
C PRO A 70 7.47 4.83 -8.67
N LEU A 71 8.12 5.92 -8.30
CA LEU A 71 8.16 7.17 -9.05
C LEU A 71 9.54 7.32 -9.70
N HIS A 72 9.60 7.24 -11.02
CA HIS A 72 10.83 7.40 -11.79
C HIS A 72 11.06 8.86 -12.14
N ILE A 73 12.15 9.42 -11.61
CA ILE A 73 12.55 10.81 -11.82
C ILE A 73 14.03 10.84 -12.18
N LYS A 74 14.32 11.21 -13.43
CA LYS A 74 15.66 11.14 -14.02
C LYS A 74 16.17 9.69 -14.05
N ASP A 75 17.12 9.34 -13.18
CA ASP A 75 17.76 8.02 -13.08
C ASP A 75 17.45 7.31 -11.75
N ASN A 76 16.55 7.88 -10.95
CA ASN A 76 16.24 7.40 -9.60
C ASN A 76 14.75 7.03 -9.48
N TYR A 77 14.48 6.02 -8.66
CA TYR A 77 13.15 5.56 -8.30
C TYR A 77 12.89 5.89 -6.84
N TYR A 78 11.82 6.62 -6.57
CA TYR A 78 11.42 7.02 -5.22
C TYR A 78 10.12 6.32 -4.84
N ASN A 79 10.03 5.88 -3.58
CA ASN A 79 8.81 5.27 -3.03
C ASN A 79 8.45 5.80 -1.64
N GLN A 80 9.36 6.48 -0.94
CA GLN A 80 9.09 7.09 0.36
C GLN A 80 9.08 8.61 0.27
N SER A 81 8.48 9.25 1.26
CA SER A 81 8.52 10.70 1.41
C SER A 81 8.36 11.13 2.85
N VAL A 82 8.83 12.34 3.13
CA VAL A 82 8.60 13.04 4.39
C VAL A 82 7.56 14.13 4.17
N ILE A 83 6.53 14.16 5.02
CA ILE A 83 5.46 15.15 4.94
C ILE A 83 5.97 16.53 5.35
N LEU A 84 5.81 17.52 4.47
CA LEU A 84 6.21 18.90 4.73
C LEU A 84 5.07 19.75 5.29
N TRP A 85 3.84 19.49 4.82
CA TRP A 85 2.64 20.20 5.25
C TRP A 85 1.39 19.37 4.94
N THR A 86 0.34 19.60 5.72
CA THR A 86 -1.01 19.08 5.46
C THR A 86 -2.01 20.24 5.51
N LYS A 87 -3.09 20.13 4.73
CA LYS A 87 -4.16 21.13 4.66
C LYS A 87 -5.46 20.44 4.27
N TRP A 88 -6.54 20.72 5.01
CA TRP A 88 -7.87 20.32 4.57
C TRP A 88 -8.30 21.11 3.33
N ASP A 89 -8.87 20.41 2.36
CA ASP A 89 -9.39 20.98 1.13
C ASP A 89 -10.86 20.56 0.95
N GLU A 90 -11.77 21.55 0.97
CA GLU A 90 -13.21 21.31 0.85
C GLU A 90 -13.63 20.96 -0.57
N GLU A 91 -12.90 21.41 -1.60
CA GLU A 91 -13.24 21.07 -2.99
C GLU A 91 -12.90 19.61 -3.27
N LEU A 92 -11.73 19.17 -2.79
CA LEU A 92 -11.28 17.78 -2.91
C LEU A 92 -11.85 16.87 -1.82
N GLN A 93 -12.61 17.41 -0.86
CA GLN A 93 -13.21 16.68 0.25
C GLN A 93 -12.19 15.77 0.96
N GLY A 94 -11.04 16.31 1.35
CA GLY A 94 -9.98 15.48 1.93
C GLY A 94 -8.80 16.26 2.51
N GLU A 95 -7.88 15.53 3.14
CA GLU A 95 -6.62 16.08 3.64
C GLU A 95 -5.57 16.07 2.52
N VAL A 96 -5.21 17.25 2.03
CA VAL A 96 -4.17 17.44 1.03
C VAL A 96 -2.81 17.53 1.72
N CYS A 97 -1.89 16.69 1.27
CA CYS A 97 -0.54 16.60 1.80
C CYS A 97 0.48 16.97 0.73
N GLY A 98 1.50 17.73 1.13
CA GLY A 98 2.70 17.92 0.32
C GLY A 98 3.88 17.21 0.96
N ALA A 99 4.52 16.32 0.21
CA ALA A 99 5.62 15.51 0.70
C ALA A 99 6.88 15.66 -0.17
N ARG A 100 8.03 15.56 0.47
CA ARG A 100 9.33 15.54 -0.21
C ARG A 100 9.77 14.10 -0.42
N LEU A 101 10.11 13.76 -1.65
CA LEU A 101 10.60 12.43 -2.01
C LEU A 101 11.88 12.10 -1.22
N SER A 102 11.89 10.92 -0.65
CA SER A 102 13.01 10.38 0.14
C SER A 102 13.18 8.90 -0.18
N ASN A 103 14.40 8.40 -0.04
CA ASN A 103 14.79 7.02 -0.34
C ASN A 103 14.75 6.65 -1.84
N ILE A 104 15.77 5.91 -2.28
CA ILE A 104 15.90 5.45 -3.66
C ILE A 104 15.80 3.92 -3.63
N GLU A 105 14.75 3.37 -4.23
CA GLU A 105 14.50 1.94 -4.26
C GLU A 105 14.06 1.49 -5.66
N LYS A 106 14.70 0.45 -6.19
CA LYS A 106 14.35 -0.08 -7.51
C LYS A 106 12.99 -0.78 -7.45
N PRO A 107 12.13 -0.59 -8.47
CA PRO A 107 10.83 -1.23 -8.48
C PRO A 107 10.96 -2.74 -8.68
N GLN A 108 10.09 -3.52 -8.02
CA GLN A 108 10.02 -4.97 -8.18
C GLN A 108 9.50 -5.39 -9.56
N TYR A 109 8.59 -4.59 -10.11
CA TYR A 109 8.03 -4.77 -11.45
C TYR A 109 8.35 -3.55 -12.32
N PRO A 110 8.44 -3.69 -13.64
CA PRO A 110 8.64 -2.56 -14.55
C PRO A 110 7.33 -1.78 -14.77
N ALA A 111 6.67 -1.40 -13.69
CA ALA A 111 5.47 -0.58 -13.66
C ALA A 111 5.71 0.59 -12.71
N PHE A 112 5.82 1.78 -13.27
CA PHE A 112 6.16 2.99 -12.53
C PHE A 112 5.61 4.23 -13.22
N ILE A 113 5.49 5.30 -12.45
CA ILE A 113 5.14 6.61 -12.98
C ILE A 113 6.42 7.32 -13.38
N SER A 114 6.56 7.69 -14.65
CA SER A 114 7.69 8.47 -15.15
C SER A 114 7.33 9.96 -15.23
N ILE A 115 8.24 10.80 -14.73
CA ILE A 115 8.09 12.26 -14.79
C ILE A 115 9.12 12.84 -15.75
N GLU A 116 8.65 13.25 -16.93
CA GLU A 116 9.45 13.97 -17.91
C GLU A 116 9.18 15.48 -17.85
N PRO A 117 10.13 16.33 -18.30
CA PRO A 117 10.00 17.79 -18.24
C PRO A 117 8.76 18.39 -18.93
N SER A 118 8.08 17.62 -19.77
CA SER A 118 6.91 18.04 -20.56
C SER A 118 5.67 17.18 -20.35
N SER A 119 5.77 16.03 -19.68
CA SER A 119 4.66 15.08 -19.53
C SER A 119 4.93 14.09 -18.40
N MET A 120 3.87 13.67 -17.72
CA MET A 120 3.88 12.50 -16.84
C MET A 120 3.27 11.33 -17.61
N SER A 121 3.98 10.20 -17.70
CA SER A 121 3.49 9.01 -18.38
C SER A 121 3.62 7.79 -17.46
N VAL A 122 2.62 6.91 -17.50
CA VAL A 122 2.77 5.56 -16.93
C VAL A 122 3.57 4.77 -17.95
N ASN A 123 4.81 4.41 -17.62
CA ASN A 123 5.64 3.64 -18.54
C ASN A 123 5.48 2.15 -18.22
N LEU A 124 4.94 1.41 -19.19
CA LEU A 124 4.87 -0.06 -19.19
C LEU A 124 5.68 -0.66 -20.35
N ASP A 125 6.43 0.17 -21.10
CA ASP A 125 7.00 -0.13 -22.42
C ASP A 125 8.10 -1.19 -22.41
N TYR A 126 8.62 -1.56 -21.24
CA TYR A 126 9.61 -2.62 -21.09
C TYR A 126 9.05 -4.04 -21.29
N PHE A 127 7.74 -4.20 -21.56
CA PHE A 127 7.07 -5.51 -21.57
C PHE A 127 6.77 -6.11 -22.96
N ASN A 128 7.52 -5.72 -24.00
CA ASN A 128 7.45 -6.36 -25.33
C ASN A 128 7.96 -7.83 -25.37
N THR A 129 7.99 -8.55 -24.25
CA THR A 129 8.44 -9.96 -24.18
C THR A 129 7.61 -10.78 -23.19
N ASP A 130 6.68 -11.57 -23.76
CA ASP A 130 6.20 -12.91 -23.36
C ASP A 130 5.56 -13.20 -21.99
N GLY A 131 5.39 -12.23 -21.08
CA GLY A 131 4.80 -12.47 -19.74
C GLY A 131 3.49 -11.73 -19.45
N ASN A 132 2.49 -12.40 -18.88
CA ASN A 132 1.31 -11.76 -18.32
C ASN A 132 1.65 -11.11 -16.95
N LEU A 133 2.02 -9.83 -16.96
CA LEU A 133 2.41 -9.07 -15.75
C LEU A 133 1.33 -9.10 -14.66
N LEU A 134 0.06 -8.96 -15.02
CA LEU A 134 -1.05 -9.07 -14.07
C LEU A 134 -1.03 -10.43 -13.37
N CYS A 135 -0.88 -11.52 -14.14
CA CYS A 135 -0.78 -12.87 -13.60
C CYS A 135 0.40 -13.02 -12.63
N SER A 136 1.57 -12.46 -12.95
CA SER A 136 2.74 -12.46 -12.07
C SER A 136 2.49 -11.70 -10.76
N VAL A 137 1.93 -10.50 -10.83
CA VAL A 137 1.67 -9.65 -9.66
C VAL A 137 0.63 -10.29 -8.73
N ILE A 138 -0.46 -10.84 -9.29
CA ILE A 138 -1.50 -11.52 -8.51
C ILE A 138 -0.97 -12.82 -7.88
N LYS A 139 -0.15 -13.59 -8.62
CA LYS A 139 0.53 -14.78 -8.08
C LYS A 139 1.40 -14.43 -6.87
N ASP A 140 2.21 -13.39 -7.01
CA ASP A 140 3.10 -12.96 -5.94
C ASP A 140 2.30 -12.42 -4.75
N ALA A 141 1.17 -11.74 -4.99
CA ALA A 141 0.27 -11.32 -3.93
C ALA A 141 -0.33 -12.51 -3.17
N ALA A 142 -0.77 -13.56 -3.87
CA ALA A 142 -1.26 -14.79 -3.23
C ALA A 142 -0.18 -15.45 -2.35
N PHE A 143 1.07 -15.53 -2.84
CA PHE A 143 2.18 -16.08 -2.06
C PHE A 143 2.53 -15.23 -0.83
N LEU A 144 2.51 -13.90 -0.97
CA LEU A 144 2.77 -12.99 0.14
C LEU A 144 1.70 -13.10 1.21
N LYS A 145 0.41 -13.15 0.83
CA LYS A 145 -0.69 -13.31 1.79
C LYS A 145 -0.63 -14.66 2.50
N ARG A 146 -0.25 -15.72 1.79
CA ARG A 146 0.05 -17.03 2.41
C ARG A 146 1.24 -16.97 3.37
N GLY A 147 2.25 -16.15 3.07
CA GLY A 147 3.32 -15.86 4.02
C GLY A 147 2.82 -15.20 5.31
N VAL A 148 1.84 -14.29 5.21
CA VAL A 148 1.18 -13.68 6.37
C VAL A 148 0.47 -14.75 7.21
N ASP A 149 -0.27 -15.65 6.57
CA ASP A 149 -0.94 -16.79 7.22
C ASP A 149 0.04 -17.66 8.01
N ILE A 150 1.18 -18.02 7.42
CA ILE A 150 2.22 -18.84 8.06
C ILE A 150 2.80 -18.14 9.30
N TYR A 151 3.13 -16.86 9.22
CA TYR A 151 3.65 -16.12 10.37
C TYR A 151 2.61 -15.97 11.47
N LEU A 152 1.33 -15.82 11.12
CA LEU A 152 0.24 -15.74 12.07
C LEU A 152 -0.01 -17.09 12.75
N GLU A 153 0.09 -18.20 12.03
CA GLU A 153 0.02 -19.55 12.60
C GLU A 153 1.15 -19.78 13.63
N HIS A 154 2.38 -19.35 13.30
CA HIS A 154 3.49 -19.38 14.26
C HIS A 154 3.24 -18.51 15.49
N LEU A 155 2.65 -17.32 15.30
CA LEU A 155 2.30 -16.44 16.39
C LEU A 155 1.25 -17.04 17.32
N ILE A 156 0.19 -17.65 16.76
CA ILE A 156 -0.83 -18.38 17.53
C ILE A 156 -0.21 -19.54 18.31
N ALA A 157 0.63 -20.34 17.65
CA ALA A 157 1.33 -21.46 18.28
C ALA A 157 2.31 -21.01 19.38
N TYR A 158 2.93 -19.84 19.24
CA TYR A 158 3.76 -19.25 20.27
C TYR A 158 2.93 -18.89 21.52
N PHE A 159 1.78 -18.23 21.32
CA PHE A 159 0.89 -17.86 22.42
C PHE A 159 0.27 -19.05 23.15
N SER A 160 -0.06 -20.13 22.44
CA SER A 160 -0.59 -21.35 23.09
C SER A 160 0.45 -22.06 23.95
N ARG A 161 1.74 -21.94 23.62
CA ARG A 161 2.86 -22.59 24.35
C ARG A 161 3.40 -21.77 25.52
N ILE A 162 3.37 -20.44 25.45
CA ILE A 162 3.96 -19.53 26.46
C ILE A 162 2.89 -19.01 27.43
N SER A 163 1.95 -19.88 27.79
CA SER A 163 0.86 -19.64 28.76
C SER A 163 1.33 -19.49 30.22
N GLY A 164 2.47 -18.82 30.44
CA GLY A 164 2.93 -18.32 31.74
C GLY A 164 2.52 -16.86 32.02
N TYR A 165 1.67 -16.25 31.19
CA TYR A 165 1.03 -14.96 31.51
C TYR A 165 -0.09 -15.17 32.55
N PRO A 166 -0.34 -14.21 33.47
CA PRO A 166 -1.37 -14.36 34.50
C PRO A 166 -2.71 -14.69 33.85
N GLN A 167 -3.28 -15.84 34.21
CA GLN A 167 -4.56 -16.36 33.69
C GLN A 167 -5.76 -15.42 33.92
N GLU A 168 -5.59 -14.38 34.73
CA GLU A 168 -6.66 -13.50 35.18
C GLU A 168 -6.94 -12.33 34.23
N GLU A 169 -6.03 -11.95 33.32
CA GLU A 169 -6.22 -10.70 32.57
C GLU A 169 -6.92 -10.86 31.20
N TYR A 170 -6.47 -11.66 30.22
CA TYR A 170 -7.17 -11.72 28.90
C TYR A 170 -6.95 -13.01 28.07
N PRO A 171 -7.26 -14.24 28.54
CA PRO A 171 -7.08 -15.45 27.72
C PRO A 171 -8.08 -15.52 26.55
N GLN A 172 -9.36 -15.27 26.84
CA GLN A 172 -10.46 -15.45 25.89
C GLN A 172 -10.44 -14.41 24.76
N LEU A 173 -10.06 -13.17 25.06
CA LEU A 173 -9.99 -12.08 24.07
C LEU A 173 -8.80 -12.27 23.11
N ARG A 174 -7.66 -12.79 23.58
CA ARG A 174 -6.45 -12.93 22.78
C ARG A 174 -6.54 -14.09 21.79
N GLU A 175 -7.03 -15.24 22.23
CA GLU A 175 -7.17 -16.41 21.37
C GLU A 175 -8.29 -16.20 20.35
N SER A 176 -9.45 -15.66 20.77
CA SER A 176 -10.51 -15.26 19.83
C SER A 176 -10.01 -14.26 18.80
N LEU A 177 -9.36 -13.16 19.21
CA LEU A 177 -8.90 -12.14 18.28
C LEU A 177 -7.91 -12.72 17.25
N LEU A 178 -6.92 -13.49 17.68
CA LEU A 178 -5.93 -14.06 16.77
C LEU A 178 -6.53 -15.12 15.84
N VAL A 179 -7.42 -15.96 16.36
CA VAL A 179 -8.13 -16.96 15.56
C VAL A 179 -9.03 -16.28 14.53
N ASP A 180 -9.73 -15.21 14.90
CA ASP A 180 -10.60 -14.45 14.00
C ASP A 180 -9.79 -13.77 12.89
N ILE A 181 -8.66 -13.12 13.24
CA ILE A 181 -7.72 -12.55 12.27
C ILE A 181 -7.20 -13.65 11.33
N HIS A 182 -6.82 -14.81 11.86
CA HIS A 182 -6.29 -15.92 11.08
C HIS A 182 -7.33 -16.52 10.13
N ASN A 183 -8.57 -16.70 10.58
CA ASN A 183 -9.66 -17.14 9.71
C ASN A 183 -9.89 -16.16 8.56
N LYS A 184 -9.86 -14.85 8.84
CA LYS A 184 -9.98 -13.81 7.82
C LYS A 184 -8.81 -13.83 6.83
N VAL A 185 -7.58 -13.96 7.31
CA VAL A 185 -6.38 -14.09 6.46
C VAL A 185 -6.50 -15.33 5.56
N LYS A 186 -6.97 -16.47 6.08
CA LYS A 186 -7.21 -17.68 5.27
C LYS A 186 -8.25 -17.49 4.19
N GLU A 187 -9.36 -16.83 4.51
CA GLU A 187 -10.38 -16.47 3.52
C GLU A 187 -9.77 -15.59 2.41
N HIS A 188 -8.98 -14.59 2.79
CA HIS A 188 -8.29 -13.69 1.86
C HIS A 188 -7.24 -14.41 1.00
N CYS A 189 -6.49 -15.37 1.57
CA CYS A 189 -5.60 -16.26 0.82
C CYS A 189 -6.37 -17.03 -0.25
N ALA A 190 -7.49 -17.67 0.12
CA ALA A 190 -8.30 -18.44 -0.82
C ALA A 190 -8.85 -17.56 -1.96
N LYS A 191 -9.32 -16.35 -1.66
CA LYS A 191 -9.77 -15.38 -2.67
C LYS A 191 -8.67 -14.97 -3.64
N LEU A 192 -7.44 -14.72 -3.16
CA LEU A 192 -6.30 -14.40 -4.03
C LEU A 192 -5.88 -15.58 -4.90
N GLU A 193 -5.89 -16.80 -4.35
CA GLU A 193 -5.59 -18.02 -5.11
C GLU A 193 -6.64 -18.26 -6.22
N GLU A 194 -7.93 -18.03 -5.93
CA GLU A 194 -9.00 -18.10 -6.91
C GLU A 194 -8.84 -17.03 -8.00
N LEU A 195 -8.54 -15.79 -7.61
CA LEU A 195 -8.28 -14.70 -8.56
C LEU A 195 -7.08 -15.01 -9.45
N TYR A 196 -6.00 -15.53 -8.88
CA TYR A 196 -4.83 -15.98 -9.63
C TYR A 196 -5.20 -17.06 -10.65
N ALA A 197 -5.97 -18.08 -10.23
CA ALA A 197 -6.42 -19.14 -11.14
C ALA A 197 -7.23 -18.56 -12.31
N LYS A 198 -8.17 -17.65 -12.05
CA LYS A 198 -8.98 -16.98 -13.08
C LYS A 198 -8.12 -16.17 -14.06
N VAL A 199 -7.18 -15.36 -13.56
CA VAL A 199 -6.29 -14.54 -14.40
C VAL A 199 -5.37 -15.43 -15.25
N LYS A 200 -4.85 -16.51 -14.67
CA LYS A 200 -3.97 -17.47 -15.36
C LYS A 200 -4.71 -18.24 -16.45
N GLU A 201 -5.91 -18.75 -16.18
CA GLU A 201 -6.69 -19.52 -17.14
C GLU A 201 -7.12 -18.67 -18.35
N LYS A 202 -7.59 -17.44 -18.09
CA LYS A 202 -8.06 -16.54 -19.14
C LYS A 202 -6.92 -15.88 -19.93
N ASN A 203 -5.68 -15.96 -19.41
CA ASN A 203 -4.52 -15.24 -19.93
C ASN A 203 -4.85 -13.77 -20.25
N VAL A 204 -5.40 -13.07 -19.25
CA VAL A 204 -5.95 -11.71 -19.42
C VAL A 204 -4.92 -10.77 -20.05
N PRO A 205 -5.19 -10.20 -21.24
CA PRO A 205 -4.31 -9.20 -21.84
C PRO A 205 -4.24 -7.94 -20.97
N GLN A 206 -3.11 -7.24 -20.99
CA GLN A 206 -2.94 -5.99 -20.22
C GLN A 206 -3.99 -4.92 -20.58
N SER A 207 -4.45 -4.88 -21.83
CA SER A 207 -5.49 -3.97 -22.29
C SER A 207 -6.89 -4.29 -21.77
N GLU A 208 -7.08 -5.41 -21.07
CA GLU A 208 -8.39 -5.84 -20.58
C GLU A 208 -8.47 -5.95 -19.05
N VAL A 209 -7.41 -5.54 -18.33
CA VAL A 209 -7.32 -5.65 -16.87
C VAL A 209 -8.57 -5.10 -16.18
N ALA A 210 -9.07 -3.94 -16.60
CA ALA A 210 -10.24 -3.29 -16.01
C ALA A 210 -11.55 -4.08 -16.12
N LYS A 211 -11.65 -5.04 -17.04
CA LYS A 211 -12.82 -5.93 -17.18
C LYS A 211 -12.80 -7.11 -16.21
N TYR A 212 -11.63 -7.48 -15.71
CA TYR A 212 -11.42 -8.72 -14.95
C TYR A 212 -11.05 -8.48 -13.48
N ILE A 213 -10.64 -7.27 -13.12
CA ILE A 213 -10.26 -6.92 -11.77
C ILE A 213 -11.26 -5.92 -11.20
N ASP A 214 -11.82 -6.25 -10.04
CA ASP A 214 -12.47 -5.26 -9.17
C ASP A 214 -11.42 -4.75 -8.17
N LEU A 215 -11.09 -3.46 -8.26
CA LEU A 215 -10.06 -2.85 -7.42
C LEU A 215 -10.49 -2.72 -5.96
N GLU A 216 -11.79 -2.64 -5.68
CA GLU A 216 -12.31 -2.53 -4.32
C GLU A 216 -12.33 -3.89 -3.63
N GLU A 217 -12.72 -4.94 -4.36
CA GLU A 217 -12.59 -6.32 -3.88
C GLU A 217 -11.12 -6.66 -3.61
N LEU A 218 -10.23 -6.38 -4.57
CA LEU A 218 -8.79 -6.63 -4.41
C LEU A 218 -8.20 -5.86 -3.23
N ARG A 219 -8.58 -4.59 -3.04
CA ARG A 219 -8.15 -3.77 -1.89
C ARG A 219 -8.52 -4.43 -0.57
N SER A 220 -9.79 -4.84 -0.44
CA SER A 220 -10.31 -5.45 0.80
C SER A 220 -9.57 -6.73 1.21
N ILE A 221 -9.04 -7.46 0.23
CA ILE A 221 -8.29 -8.71 0.43
C ILE A 221 -6.81 -8.44 0.77
N ILE A 222 -6.24 -7.35 0.23
CA ILE A 222 -4.84 -6.96 0.43
C ILE A 222 -4.61 -6.20 1.74
N GLU A 223 -5.59 -5.41 2.19
CA GLU A 223 -5.47 -4.61 3.42
C GLU A 223 -5.07 -5.44 4.65
N SER A 224 -4.39 -4.79 5.60
CA SER A 224 -3.92 -5.46 6.81
C SER A 224 -5.08 -5.82 7.73
N GLU A 225 -5.06 -7.05 8.25
CA GLU A 225 -5.93 -7.50 9.32
C GLU A 225 -5.35 -7.19 10.72
N ILE A 226 -4.12 -6.68 10.81
CA ILE A 226 -3.36 -6.53 12.05
C ILE A 226 -3.03 -5.07 12.30
N TYR A 227 -3.59 -4.46 13.35
CA TYR A 227 -3.18 -3.14 13.83
C TYR A 227 -2.01 -3.29 14.80
N ILE A 228 -0.79 -2.96 14.37
CA ILE A 228 0.44 -3.19 15.16
C ILE A 228 0.38 -2.49 16.53
N GLU A 229 -0.29 -1.34 16.64
CA GLU A 229 -0.43 -0.62 17.90
C GLU A 229 -1.14 -1.46 18.96
N ILE A 230 -2.20 -2.18 18.60
CA ILE A 230 -2.92 -3.08 19.52
C ILE A 230 -1.96 -4.13 20.08
N PHE A 231 -1.08 -4.66 19.21
CA PHE A 231 -0.08 -5.65 19.60
C PHE A 231 1.05 -5.05 20.44
N ARG A 232 1.52 -3.83 20.12
CA ARG A 232 2.52 -3.13 20.92
C ARG A 232 2.01 -2.82 22.33
N ILE A 233 0.73 -2.49 22.47
CA ILE A 233 0.08 -2.24 23.76
C ILE A 233 -0.11 -3.56 24.52
N ALA A 234 -0.60 -4.60 23.84
CA ALA A 234 -0.93 -5.88 24.47
C ALA A 234 0.29 -6.75 24.79
N PHE A 235 1.41 -6.57 24.07
CA PHE A 235 2.57 -7.46 24.12
C PHE A 235 3.89 -6.68 24.14
N SER A 236 4.66 -6.84 25.21
CA SER A 236 6.01 -6.27 25.34
C SER A 236 7.12 -7.22 24.86
N ASN A 237 6.76 -8.36 24.27
CA ASN A 237 7.70 -9.44 23.97
C ASN A 237 8.36 -9.25 22.59
N GLU A 238 9.69 -9.18 22.55
CA GLU A 238 10.48 -8.99 21.33
C GLU A 238 10.26 -10.08 20.27
N SER A 239 9.99 -11.33 20.70
CA SER A 239 9.72 -12.43 19.78
C SER A 239 8.39 -12.24 19.06
N VAL A 240 7.35 -11.80 19.78
CA VAL A 240 6.04 -11.44 19.19
C VAL A 240 6.21 -10.30 18.20
N MET A 241 6.94 -9.26 18.58
CA MET A 241 7.19 -8.12 17.70
C MET A 241 7.97 -8.50 16.44
N SER A 242 8.88 -9.47 16.52
CA SER A 242 9.61 -9.99 15.36
C SER A 242 8.66 -10.64 14.33
N TYR A 243 7.69 -11.44 14.78
CA TYR A 243 6.67 -12.02 13.90
C TYR A 243 5.77 -10.95 13.29
N ILE A 244 5.31 -9.98 14.10
CA ILE A 244 4.47 -8.88 13.60
C ILE A 244 5.23 -8.04 12.57
N ASN A 245 6.49 -7.70 12.81
CA ASN A 245 7.31 -6.96 11.86
C ASN A 245 7.53 -7.75 10.55
N ALA A 246 7.72 -9.07 10.63
CA ALA A 246 7.79 -9.91 9.44
C ALA A 246 6.49 -9.87 8.62
N ILE A 247 5.34 -9.94 9.29
CA ILE A 247 4.02 -9.77 8.64
C ILE A 247 3.93 -8.39 7.99
N LYS A 248 4.29 -7.31 8.69
CA LYS A 248 4.25 -5.94 8.14
C LYS A 248 5.14 -5.76 6.93
N ASN A 249 6.29 -6.42 6.88
CA ASN A 249 7.16 -6.39 5.70
C ASN A 249 6.54 -7.13 4.50
N LEU A 250 5.80 -8.22 4.72
CA LEU A 250 5.03 -8.88 3.66
C LEU A 250 3.88 -7.99 3.17
N GLU A 251 3.18 -7.31 4.08
CA GLU A 251 2.10 -6.39 3.76
C GLU A 251 2.56 -5.21 2.90
N LYS A 252 3.72 -4.61 3.20
CA LYS A 252 4.30 -3.57 2.33
C LYS A 252 4.45 -4.03 0.88
N ARG A 253 4.90 -5.27 0.69
CA ARG A 253 5.02 -5.86 -0.66
C ARG A 253 3.65 -6.14 -1.28
N LEU A 254 2.65 -6.54 -0.49
CA LEU A 254 1.26 -6.64 -0.95
C LEU A 254 0.71 -5.30 -1.43
N TYR A 255 0.99 -4.20 -0.74
CA TYR A 255 0.58 -2.85 -1.16
C TYR A 255 1.26 -2.42 -2.46
N SER A 256 2.55 -2.75 -2.63
CA SER A 256 3.24 -2.53 -3.90
C SER A 256 2.61 -3.33 -5.04
N ASN A 257 2.18 -4.58 -4.78
CA ASN A 257 1.46 -5.39 -5.76
C ASN A 257 0.10 -4.77 -6.11
N TYR A 258 -0.68 -4.32 -5.11
CA TYR A 258 -1.94 -3.61 -5.34
C TYR A 258 -1.74 -2.38 -6.23
N ASN A 259 -0.82 -1.50 -5.87
CA ASN A 259 -0.55 -0.28 -6.63
C ASN A 259 -0.07 -0.58 -8.06
N THR A 260 0.66 -1.68 -8.25
CA THR A 260 1.02 -2.16 -9.59
C THR A 260 -0.23 -2.57 -10.38
N VAL A 261 -1.17 -3.28 -9.77
CA VAL A 261 -2.45 -3.61 -10.42
C VAL A 261 -3.26 -2.35 -10.72
N VAL A 262 -3.27 -1.34 -9.84
CA VAL A 262 -3.90 -0.05 -10.11
C VAL A 262 -3.29 0.62 -11.35
N LEU A 263 -1.95 0.62 -11.50
CA LEU A 263 -1.31 1.15 -12.71
C LEU A 263 -1.71 0.38 -13.98
N LEU A 264 -1.78 -0.95 -13.92
CA LEU A 264 -2.24 -1.78 -15.04
C LEU A 264 -3.70 -1.52 -15.37
N TYR A 265 -4.53 -1.32 -14.35
CA TYR A 265 -5.94 -0.99 -14.49
C TYR A 265 -6.11 0.35 -15.20
N ILE A 266 -5.42 1.41 -14.74
CA ILE A 266 -5.43 2.74 -15.36
C ILE A 266 -5.01 2.68 -16.83
N HIS A 267 -3.97 1.90 -17.13
CA HIS A 267 -3.49 1.73 -18.52
C HIS A 267 -4.50 0.98 -19.41
N SER A 268 -5.42 0.21 -18.84
CA SER A 268 -6.44 -0.55 -19.57
C SER A 268 -7.76 0.20 -19.77
N LEU A 269 -7.90 1.42 -19.22
CA LEU A 269 -9.05 2.31 -19.41
C LEU A 269 -8.92 3.14 -20.69
#